data_AF-A0A7W3SRE3-F1
#
_entry.id   AF-A0A7W3SRE3-F1
#
_cell.length_a   1.000
_cell.length_b   1.000
_cell.length_c   1.000
_cell.angle_alpha   90.00
_cell.angle_beta   90.00
_cell.angle_gamma   90.00
#
_symmetry.space_group_name_H-M   'P 1'
#
loop_
_entity.id
_entity.type
_entity.pdbx_description
1 polymer ?
#
loop_
_entity_poly.entity_id
_entity_poly.type
_entity_poly.pdbx_seq_one_letter_code
_entity_poly.pdbx_strand_id
1 'polypeptide(L)'
;MRILMIMMGIVVFLSGCSTSVDPNPIKGNSTIDWVDFVKLNGDSYTGLYGRVLKNPGDVTDEVVGEVKFKVGDVVTNPNYKTKAGDAAFLEIGTKLYRVNGYKSEELIAAKDENQIGGYRLYAGDDFVKTLQLHYKDMPKDKVERIELYHFDQTTPFNTLLNDDKERFIELLDHGKDTPNYRPQNKDGDPAYYQMVFYTDGPLGYAYSIADDRVNVFFYPWDTRVVDDEVRNWLNP
;
A
#
# COMPACT_ATOMS: atom_id res chain seq x y z
N MET A 1 -2.84 -69.75 10.48
CA MET A 1 -3.32 -68.48 11.08
C MET A 1 -2.23 -67.45 11.39
N ARG A 2 -0.97 -67.85 11.65
CA ARG A 2 0.16 -66.90 11.84
C ARG A 2 0.70 -66.25 10.56
N ILE A 3 0.64 -66.94 9.41
CA ILE A 3 1.13 -66.42 8.12
C ILE A 3 0.17 -65.38 7.51
N LEU A 4 -1.14 -65.50 7.76
CA LEU A 4 -2.16 -64.55 7.30
C LEU A 4 -2.09 -63.20 8.04
N MET A 5 -1.57 -63.19 9.28
CA MET A 5 -1.36 -61.96 10.06
C MET A 5 -0.11 -61.16 9.66
N ILE A 6 0.88 -61.81 9.05
CA ILE A 6 2.11 -61.13 8.58
C ILE A 6 1.84 -60.38 7.26
N MET A 7 0.97 -60.92 6.41
CA MET A 7 0.63 -60.32 5.12
C MET A 7 -0.25 -59.06 5.23
N MET A 8 -0.98 -58.90 6.34
CA MET A 8 -1.81 -57.71 6.62
C MET A 8 -1.02 -56.55 7.24
N GLY A 9 0.19 -56.81 7.76
CA GLY A 9 1.09 -55.77 8.28
C GLY A 9 1.89 -55.03 7.20
N ILE A 10 2.07 -55.62 6.02
CA ILE A 10 2.87 -55.04 4.93
C ILE A 10 2.06 -54.06 4.06
N VAL A 11 0.73 -54.23 4.00
CA VAL A 11 -0.15 -53.38 3.17
C VAL A 11 -0.35 -51.98 3.77
N VAL A 12 -0.15 -51.81 5.08
CA VAL A 12 -0.35 -50.53 5.78
C VAL A 12 0.85 -49.57 5.63
N PHE A 13 1.99 -50.04 5.12
CA PHE A 13 3.18 -49.19 4.88
C PHE A 13 3.23 -48.53 3.49
N LEU A 14 2.25 -48.79 2.62
CA LEU A 14 2.21 -48.23 1.25
C LEU A 14 1.22 -47.07 1.08
N SER A 15 0.55 -46.63 2.15
CA SER A 15 -0.26 -45.40 2.15
C SER A 15 0.61 -44.16 2.41
N GLY A 16 1.77 -44.06 1.76
CA GLY A 16 2.45 -42.78 1.63
C GLY A 16 1.62 -41.92 0.69
N CYS A 17 0.86 -40.97 1.23
CA CYS A 17 0.22 -39.93 0.41
C CYS A 17 1.30 -39.29 -0.46
N SER A 18 1.31 -39.59 -1.76
CA SER A 18 2.03 -38.80 -2.73
C SER A 18 1.38 -37.42 -2.71
N THR A 19 1.96 -36.48 -1.96
CA THR A 19 1.87 -35.08 -2.33
C THR A 19 2.48 -35.01 -3.72
N SER A 20 1.62 -35.01 -4.73
CA SER A 20 2.00 -34.61 -6.07
C SER A 20 2.48 -33.17 -5.96
N VAL A 21 3.76 -33.01 -5.65
CA VAL A 21 4.47 -31.77 -5.87
C VAL A 21 4.43 -31.60 -7.38
N ASP A 22 3.52 -30.74 -7.84
CA ASP A 22 3.55 -30.28 -9.22
C ASP A 22 4.98 -29.79 -9.47
N PRO A 23 5.74 -30.39 -10.40
CA PRO A 23 7.12 -29.98 -10.68
C PRO A 23 7.18 -28.55 -11.21
N ASN A 24 6.04 -27.96 -11.60
CA ASN A 24 5.96 -26.57 -11.97
C ASN A 24 5.99 -25.68 -10.71
N PRO A 25 7.08 -24.92 -10.48
CA PRO A 25 7.15 -24.05 -9.30
C PRO A 25 6.15 -22.90 -9.35
N ILE A 26 5.62 -22.56 -10.53
CA ILE A 26 4.74 -21.41 -10.75
C ILE A 26 3.27 -21.83 -10.76
N LYS A 27 2.93 -22.99 -11.33
CA LYS A 27 1.53 -23.43 -11.50
C LYS A 27 1.06 -24.32 -10.34
N GLY A 28 -0.16 -24.06 -9.93
CA GLY A 28 -0.93 -24.80 -8.93
C GLY A 28 -2.43 -24.51 -9.09
N ASN A 29 -3.24 -25.03 -8.16
CA ASN A 29 -4.70 -24.98 -8.20
C ASN A 29 -5.31 -23.89 -7.29
N SER A 30 -4.60 -22.78 -7.08
CA SER A 30 -5.04 -21.71 -6.19
C SER A 30 -4.89 -20.35 -6.85
N THR A 31 -5.82 -19.45 -6.57
CA THR A 31 -5.62 -18.01 -6.77
C THR A 31 -4.94 -17.46 -5.52
N ILE A 32 -3.87 -16.72 -5.70
CA ILE A 32 -3.09 -16.12 -4.60
C ILE A 32 -3.35 -14.63 -4.62
N ASP A 33 -3.81 -14.09 -3.49
CA ASP A 33 -3.89 -12.64 -3.27
C ASP A 33 -2.54 -12.15 -2.75
N TRP A 34 -1.87 -11.33 -3.55
CA TRP A 34 -0.53 -10.85 -3.25
C TRP A 34 -0.60 -9.50 -2.56
N VAL A 35 0.22 -9.32 -1.52
CA VAL A 35 0.56 -7.96 -1.06
C VAL A 35 1.49 -7.30 -2.07
N ASP A 36 1.44 -5.97 -2.21
CA ASP A 36 2.38 -5.27 -3.10
C ASP A 36 3.78 -5.31 -2.50
N PHE A 37 4.68 -6.05 -3.14
CA PHE A 37 6.05 -6.23 -2.70
C PHE A 37 7.03 -6.18 -3.86
N VAL A 38 8.29 -5.90 -3.52
CA VAL A 38 9.45 -6.12 -4.38
C VAL A 38 10.53 -6.84 -3.59
N LYS A 39 11.21 -7.82 -4.21
CA LYS A 39 12.41 -8.46 -3.66
C LYS A 39 13.62 -8.03 -4.47
N LEU A 40 14.63 -7.45 -3.83
CA LEU A 40 15.83 -6.95 -4.53
C LEU A 40 17.07 -7.21 -3.68
N ASN A 41 18.12 -7.79 -4.26
CA ASN A 41 19.42 -8.04 -3.61
C ASN A 41 19.38 -8.77 -2.25
N GLY A 42 18.31 -9.53 -1.98
CA GLY A 42 18.10 -10.23 -0.70
C GLY A 42 17.19 -9.46 0.26
N ASP A 43 16.94 -8.17 0.00
CA ASP A 43 16.02 -7.33 0.74
C ASP A 43 14.58 -7.50 0.26
N SER A 44 13.67 -7.15 1.16
CA SER A 44 12.23 -7.22 0.97
C SER A 44 11.64 -5.85 1.19
N TYR A 45 10.85 -5.41 0.22
CA TYR A 45 10.19 -4.12 0.24
C TYR A 45 8.68 -4.30 0.10
N THR A 46 7.93 -3.47 0.81
CA THR A 46 6.47 -3.43 0.77
C THR A 46 6.01 -2.10 0.15
N GLY A 47 4.97 -2.15 -0.68
CA GLY A 47 4.36 -0.96 -1.27
C GLY A 47 3.87 0.02 -0.19
N LEU A 48 4.26 1.28 -0.30
CA LEU A 48 4.03 2.30 0.72
C LEU A 48 2.90 3.25 0.32
N TYR A 49 1.65 2.85 0.59
CA TYR A 49 0.46 3.62 0.18
C TYR A 49 0.15 4.85 1.03
N GLY A 50 0.60 4.88 2.30
CA GLY A 50 0.37 6.00 3.22
C GLY A 50 1.33 7.18 3.03
N ARG A 51 2.23 7.11 2.04
CA ARG A 51 3.20 8.17 1.75
C ARG A 51 3.27 8.39 0.25
N VAL A 52 3.43 9.64 -0.13
CA VAL A 52 3.61 10.05 -1.53
C VAL A 52 4.85 10.90 -1.66
N LEU A 53 5.44 10.93 -2.85
CA LEU A 53 6.62 11.73 -3.12
C LEU A 53 6.22 13.21 -3.29
N LYS A 54 6.88 14.11 -2.58
CA LYS A 54 6.62 15.57 -2.64
C LYS A 54 7.05 16.15 -3.97
N ASN A 55 8.24 15.81 -4.46
CA ASN A 55 8.73 16.27 -5.75
C ASN A 55 9.30 15.08 -6.54
N PRO A 56 8.91 14.89 -7.81
CA PRO A 56 9.50 13.85 -8.67
C PRO A 56 11.04 13.90 -8.76
N GLY A 57 11.63 15.08 -8.63
CA GLY A 57 13.09 15.29 -8.63
C GLY A 57 13.81 14.78 -7.38
N ASP A 58 13.09 14.36 -6.35
CA ASP A 58 13.66 13.69 -5.19
C ASP A 58 14.02 12.21 -5.49
N VAL A 59 13.55 11.65 -6.61
CA VAL A 59 14.04 10.38 -7.15
C VAL A 59 15.22 10.64 -8.09
N THR A 60 16.29 9.88 -7.92
CA THR A 60 17.51 10.03 -8.71
C THR A 60 17.52 9.13 -9.94
N ASP A 61 18.41 9.43 -10.89
CA ASP A 61 18.62 8.58 -12.07
C ASP A 61 19.40 7.28 -11.76
N GLU A 62 19.81 7.07 -10.49
CA GLU A 62 20.51 5.87 -10.06
C GLU A 62 19.56 4.67 -9.97
N VAL A 63 19.73 3.73 -10.89
CA VAL A 63 19.02 2.45 -10.88
C VAL A 63 19.67 1.51 -9.88
N VAL A 64 18.94 1.15 -8.82
CA VAL A 64 19.39 0.24 -7.77
C VAL A 64 18.94 -1.21 -8.00
N GLY A 65 17.99 -1.40 -8.93
CA GLY A 65 17.45 -2.70 -9.27
C GLY A 65 16.53 -2.70 -10.47
N GLU A 66 16.15 -3.91 -10.89
CA GLU A 66 15.20 -4.13 -11.98
C GLU A 66 14.34 -5.35 -11.65
N VAL A 67 13.06 -5.26 -11.95
CA VAL A 67 12.11 -6.37 -11.82
C VAL A 67 12.40 -7.42 -12.88
N LYS A 68 12.64 -8.66 -12.46
CA LYS A 68 12.94 -9.81 -13.33
C LYS A 68 11.73 -10.71 -13.54
N PHE A 69 10.77 -10.68 -12.63
CA PHE A 69 9.60 -11.53 -12.67
C PHE A 69 8.40 -10.89 -11.94
N LYS A 70 7.25 -10.81 -12.61
CA LYS A 70 5.98 -10.43 -11.98
C LYS A 70 5.28 -11.69 -11.47
N VAL A 71 4.96 -11.75 -10.18
CA VAL A 71 4.28 -12.92 -9.58
C VAL A 71 2.77 -12.83 -9.69
N GLY A 72 2.20 -11.62 -9.61
CA GLY A 72 0.76 -11.36 -9.69
C GLY A 72 0.18 -11.90 -10.98
N ASP A 73 -0.95 -12.61 -10.86
CA ASP A 73 -1.67 -13.32 -11.93
C ASP A 73 -0.88 -14.41 -12.68
N VAL A 74 0.40 -14.60 -12.39
CA VAL A 74 1.28 -15.59 -13.03
C VAL A 74 1.43 -16.83 -12.17
N VAL A 75 1.73 -16.64 -10.88
CA VAL A 75 1.97 -17.69 -9.90
C VAL A 75 0.66 -18.12 -9.25
N THR A 76 0.33 -19.40 -9.40
CA THR A 76 -0.84 -20.06 -8.79
C THR A 76 -0.45 -21.20 -7.84
N ASN A 77 0.86 -21.43 -7.66
CA ASN A 77 1.40 -22.40 -6.70
C ASN A 77 1.64 -21.73 -5.33
N PRO A 78 0.88 -22.08 -4.27
CA PRO A 78 1.05 -21.48 -2.95
C PRO A 78 2.39 -21.83 -2.28
N ASN A 79 3.12 -22.83 -2.81
CA ASN A 79 4.45 -23.19 -2.32
C ASN A 79 5.58 -22.37 -2.98
N TYR A 80 5.27 -21.49 -3.94
CA TYR A 80 6.27 -20.62 -4.56
C TYR A 80 6.99 -19.78 -3.50
N LYS A 81 8.32 -19.75 -3.57
CA LYS A 81 9.15 -18.94 -2.69
C LYS A 81 9.65 -17.74 -3.48
N THR A 82 9.21 -16.56 -3.07
CA THR A 82 9.64 -15.30 -3.68
C THR A 82 11.14 -15.11 -3.49
N LYS A 83 11.79 -14.51 -4.48
CA LYS A 83 13.26 -14.37 -4.55
C LYS A 83 13.64 -13.04 -5.19
N ALA A 84 14.91 -12.67 -5.09
CA ALA A 84 15.40 -11.42 -5.67
C ALA A 84 15.08 -11.29 -7.17
N GLY A 85 14.51 -10.15 -7.57
CA GLY A 85 13.96 -9.88 -8.89
C GLY A 85 12.45 -10.07 -9.00
N ASP A 86 11.80 -10.69 -8.02
CA ASP A 86 10.33 -10.80 -8.02
C ASP A 86 9.67 -9.50 -7.58
N ALA A 87 8.57 -9.14 -8.24
CA ALA A 87 7.63 -8.12 -7.78
C ALA A 87 6.20 -8.65 -7.86
N ALA A 88 5.35 -8.21 -6.93
CA ALA A 88 3.92 -8.56 -6.93
C ALA A 88 3.24 -8.10 -8.22
N PHE A 89 3.32 -6.80 -8.50
CA PHE A 89 2.50 -6.17 -9.53
C PHE A 89 3.30 -5.40 -10.59
N LEU A 90 4.56 -5.05 -10.33
CA LEU A 90 5.40 -4.36 -11.31
C LEU A 90 5.73 -5.28 -12.49
N GLU A 91 5.70 -4.71 -13.70
CA GLU A 91 6.05 -5.44 -14.92
C GLU A 91 7.55 -5.77 -14.98
N ILE A 92 7.87 -6.85 -15.70
CA ILE A 92 9.27 -7.24 -15.97
C ILE A 92 10.00 -6.11 -16.69
N GLY A 93 11.22 -5.81 -16.28
CA GLY A 93 12.04 -4.71 -16.80
C GLY A 93 11.79 -3.37 -16.12
N THR A 94 10.85 -3.28 -15.17
CA THR A 94 10.64 -2.06 -14.40
C THR A 94 11.89 -1.75 -13.58
N LYS A 95 12.46 -0.56 -13.81
CA LYS A 95 13.61 -0.04 -13.06
C LYS A 95 13.17 0.49 -11.70
N LEU A 96 14.02 0.24 -10.71
CA LEU A 96 13.88 0.69 -9.33
C LEU A 96 14.97 1.71 -9.06
N TYR A 97 14.59 2.85 -8.50
CA TYR A 97 15.46 4.02 -8.37
C TYR A 97 15.70 4.38 -6.91
N ARG A 98 16.87 4.96 -6.62
CA ARG A 98 17.18 5.53 -5.31
C ARG A 98 16.40 6.83 -5.07
N VAL A 99 15.86 6.99 -3.87
CA VAL A 99 15.23 8.22 -3.38
C VAL A 99 16.24 9.04 -2.56
N ASN A 100 16.32 10.35 -2.80
CA ASN A 100 17.20 11.25 -2.04
C ASN A 100 16.79 11.30 -0.56
N GLY A 101 17.80 11.32 0.32
CA GLY A 101 17.60 11.33 1.76
C GLY A 101 17.37 9.95 2.40
N TYR A 102 17.29 8.88 1.60
CA TYR A 102 17.13 7.51 2.07
C TYR A 102 18.21 6.60 1.51
N LYS A 103 18.56 5.57 2.28
CA LYS A 103 19.36 4.46 1.75
C LYS A 103 18.49 3.57 0.87
N SER A 104 19.11 2.86 -0.06
CA SER A 104 18.41 1.95 -0.97
C SER A 104 17.72 0.80 -0.23
N GLU A 105 18.26 0.38 0.92
CA GLU A 105 17.64 -0.65 1.78
C GLU A 105 16.42 -0.12 2.54
N GLU A 106 16.26 1.21 2.63
CA GLU A 106 15.15 1.87 3.33
C GLU A 106 13.99 2.16 2.38
N LEU A 107 14.27 2.81 1.25
CA LEU A 107 13.25 3.29 0.32
C LEU A 107 13.73 3.29 -1.12
N ILE A 108 12.92 2.69 -1.99
CA ILE A 108 13.10 2.71 -3.45
C ILE A 108 11.82 3.16 -4.14
N ALA A 109 11.96 3.63 -5.38
CA ALA A 109 10.84 4.13 -6.18
C ALA A 109 10.77 3.41 -7.53
N ALA A 110 9.55 3.13 -7.98
CA ALA A 110 9.25 2.71 -9.35
C ALA A 110 8.40 3.80 -10.02
N LYS A 111 8.74 4.19 -11.25
CA LYS A 111 7.98 5.23 -11.96
C LYS A 111 6.55 4.75 -12.22
N ASP A 112 5.57 5.55 -11.82
CA ASP A 112 4.14 5.28 -12.01
C ASP A 112 3.41 6.63 -12.12
N GLU A 113 3.07 7.03 -13.34
CA GLU A 113 2.46 8.35 -13.64
C GLU A 113 1.05 8.49 -13.07
N ASN A 114 0.44 7.38 -12.62
CA ASN A 114 -0.85 7.37 -11.95
C ASN A 114 -0.74 7.56 -10.43
N GLN A 115 0.47 7.70 -9.89
CA GLN A 115 0.69 8.02 -8.48
C GLN A 115 0.94 9.52 -8.31
N ILE A 116 0.46 10.08 -7.18
CA ILE A 116 0.85 11.42 -6.75
C ILE A 116 2.38 11.45 -6.59
N GLY A 117 3.01 12.44 -7.23
CA GLY A 117 4.47 12.53 -7.29
C GLY A 117 5.12 11.65 -8.36
N GLY A 118 4.35 10.90 -9.17
CA GLY A 118 4.81 10.16 -10.35
C GLY A 118 5.59 8.87 -10.06
N TYR A 119 5.60 8.41 -8.81
CA TYR A 119 6.31 7.22 -8.39
C TYR A 119 5.49 6.43 -7.37
N ARG A 120 5.53 5.09 -7.51
CA ARG A 120 5.17 4.17 -6.46
C ARG A 120 6.38 3.96 -5.55
N LEU A 121 6.16 4.09 -4.25
CA LEU A 121 7.19 3.96 -3.22
C LEU A 121 7.17 2.55 -2.61
N TYR A 122 8.35 2.02 -2.33
CA TYR A 122 8.54 0.72 -1.72
C TYR A 122 9.51 0.85 -0.54
N ALA A 123 9.03 0.58 0.66
CA ALA A 123 9.81 0.68 1.89
C ALA A 123 10.35 -0.70 2.29
N GLY A 124 11.63 -0.76 2.67
CA GLY A 124 12.23 -1.96 3.23
C GLY A 124 11.50 -2.39 4.51
N ASP A 125 11.41 -3.70 4.74
CA ASP A 125 10.61 -4.29 5.82
C ASP A 125 10.97 -3.77 7.23
N ASP A 126 12.23 -3.41 7.47
CA ASP A 126 12.64 -2.81 8.74
C ASP A 126 12.39 -1.31 8.80
N PHE A 127 12.55 -0.61 7.67
CA PHE A 127 12.28 0.81 7.59
C PHE A 127 10.78 1.12 7.76
N VAL A 128 9.89 0.34 7.14
CA VAL A 128 8.43 0.56 7.24
C VAL A 128 7.92 0.52 8.67
N LYS A 129 8.55 -0.25 9.57
CA LYS A 129 8.22 -0.32 11.00
C LYS A 129 8.57 0.97 11.76
N THR A 130 9.47 1.78 11.22
CA THR A 130 9.87 3.07 11.81
C THR A 130 8.99 4.22 11.34
N LEU A 131 8.20 4.02 10.28
CA LEU A 131 7.34 5.05 9.72
C LEU A 131 6.11 5.26 10.59
N GLN A 132 5.89 6.52 10.96
CA GLN A 132 4.60 6.96 11.49
C GLN A 132 3.64 7.06 10.32
N LEU A 133 2.73 6.09 10.19
CA LEU A 133 1.75 6.08 9.10
C LEU A 133 0.37 6.52 9.56
N HIS A 134 0.00 6.28 10.83
CA HIS A 134 -1.29 6.70 11.36
C HIS A 134 -1.42 8.23 11.41
N TYR A 135 -2.60 8.74 11.08
CA TYR A 135 -2.91 10.18 11.13
C TYR A 135 -2.62 10.82 12.49
N LYS A 136 -2.93 10.12 13.58
CA LYS A 136 -2.69 10.61 14.95
C LYS A 136 -1.21 10.80 15.29
N ASP A 137 -0.32 10.06 14.62
CA ASP A 137 1.11 10.06 14.87
C ASP A 137 1.87 11.00 13.92
N MET A 138 1.20 11.57 12.90
CA MET A 138 1.79 12.54 11.98
C MET A 138 2.16 13.84 12.73
N PRO A 139 3.35 14.44 12.47
CA PRO A 139 3.77 15.68 13.09
C PRO A 139 3.02 16.88 12.51
N LYS A 140 1.81 17.15 13.04
CA LYS A 140 0.89 18.18 12.55
C LYS A 140 1.48 19.60 12.55
N ASP A 141 2.33 19.89 13.54
CA ASP A 141 3.05 21.15 13.68
C ASP A 141 4.03 21.42 12.53
N LYS A 142 4.46 20.37 11.82
CA LYS A 142 5.37 20.45 10.69
C LYS A 142 4.68 20.48 9.33
N VAL A 143 3.34 20.47 9.29
CA VAL A 143 2.60 20.49 8.01
C VAL A 143 2.71 21.89 7.40
N GLU A 144 3.38 21.96 6.24
CA GLU A 144 3.57 23.17 5.45
C GLU A 144 2.32 23.52 4.64
N ARG A 145 1.71 22.50 4.01
CA ARG A 145 0.49 22.61 3.20
C ARG A 145 -0.24 21.28 3.12
N ILE A 146 -1.51 21.35 2.76
CA ILE A 146 -2.34 20.18 2.46
C ILE A 146 -2.81 20.30 1.02
N GLU A 147 -2.71 19.23 0.25
CA GLU A 147 -3.27 19.17 -1.10
C GLU A 147 -4.38 18.11 -1.13
N LEU A 148 -5.47 18.44 -1.82
CA LEU A 148 -6.63 17.57 -1.97
C LEU A 148 -6.73 17.13 -3.43
N TYR A 149 -6.97 15.83 -3.60
CA TYR A 149 -7.01 15.14 -4.88
C TYR A 149 -8.31 14.36 -4.98
N HIS A 150 -8.90 14.28 -6.17
CA HIS A 150 -9.87 13.23 -6.43
C HIS A 150 -9.14 11.87 -6.41
N PHE A 151 -9.81 10.81 -5.95
CA PHE A 151 -9.17 9.52 -5.65
C PHE A 151 -8.30 8.95 -6.80
N ASP A 152 -8.71 9.14 -8.04
CA ASP A 152 -8.01 8.63 -9.24
C ASP A 152 -7.23 9.73 -10.00
N GLN A 153 -6.90 10.84 -9.34
CA GLN A 153 -6.21 11.97 -9.96
C GLN A 153 -4.90 12.29 -9.27
N THR A 154 -3.91 12.68 -10.07
CA THR A 154 -2.56 13.03 -9.60
C THR A 154 -2.29 14.53 -9.58
N THR A 155 -3.28 15.33 -9.96
CA THR A 155 -3.25 16.80 -9.88
C THR A 155 -4.18 17.23 -8.76
N PRO A 156 -3.73 18.08 -7.83
CA PRO A 156 -4.59 18.55 -6.75
C PRO A 156 -5.64 19.51 -7.30
N PHE A 157 -6.89 19.36 -6.84
CA PHE A 157 -7.97 20.31 -7.15
C PHE A 157 -8.03 21.44 -6.12
N ASN A 158 -7.41 21.25 -4.93
CA ASN A 158 -7.35 22.26 -3.89
C ASN A 158 -6.02 22.19 -3.13
N THR A 159 -5.56 23.34 -2.61
CA THR A 159 -4.35 23.45 -1.80
C THR A 159 -4.62 24.37 -0.62
N LEU A 160 -4.52 23.82 0.58
CA LEU A 160 -4.80 24.52 1.84
C LEU A 160 -3.50 25.03 2.44
N LEU A 161 -3.52 26.31 2.82
CA LEU A 161 -2.42 27.05 3.42
C LEU A 161 -2.93 27.81 4.65
N ASN A 162 -2.02 28.22 5.54
CA ASN A 162 -2.31 29.11 6.69
C ASN A 162 -3.58 28.69 7.47
N ASP A 163 -4.52 29.61 7.68
CA ASP A 163 -5.75 29.43 8.45
C ASP A 163 -6.62 28.28 7.92
N ASP A 164 -6.74 28.10 6.60
CA ASP A 164 -7.52 26.99 6.01
C ASP A 164 -6.90 25.63 6.37
N LYS A 165 -5.56 25.54 6.31
CA LYS A 165 -4.82 24.34 6.70
C LYS A 165 -5.02 24.04 8.18
N GLU A 166 -4.92 25.06 9.04
CA GLU A 166 -5.07 24.91 10.49
C GLU A 166 -6.49 24.50 10.87
N ARG A 167 -7.50 25.15 10.28
CA ARG A 167 -8.91 24.82 10.49
C ARG A 167 -9.23 23.41 10.00
N PHE A 168 -8.74 23.02 8.83
CA PHE A 168 -8.95 21.68 8.30
C PHE A 168 -8.40 20.60 9.24
N ILE A 169 -7.16 20.77 9.74
CA ILE A 169 -6.56 19.85 10.71
C ILE A 169 -7.40 19.79 12.01
N GLU A 170 -7.83 20.94 12.54
CA GLU A 170 -8.67 21.00 13.74
C GLU A 170 -9.97 20.18 13.58
N LEU A 171 -10.65 20.32 12.44
CA LEU A 171 -11.88 19.58 12.16
C LEU A 171 -11.65 18.06 12.08
N LEU A 172 -10.52 17.65 11.48
CA LEU A 172 -10.14 16.23 11.45
C LEU A 172 -9.82 15.67 12.84
N ASP A 173 -9.12 16.45 13.68
CA ASP A 173 -8.75 16.07 15.05
C ASP A 173 -9.96 15.96 15.98
N HIS A 174 -10.97 16.83 15.80
CA HIS A 174 -12.24 16.74 16.51
C HIS A 174 -13.15 15.60 16.01
N GLY A 175 -12.77 14.92 14.93
CA GLY A 175 -13.47 13.76 14.41
C GLY A 175 -13.55 12.60 15.40
N LYS A 176 -14.64 11.84 15.30
CA LYS A 176 -14.94 10.72 16.19
C LYS A 176 -14.64 9.38 15.52
N ASP A 177 -13.83 8.56 16.19
CA ASP A 177 -13.60 7.17 15.83
C ASP A 177 -14.92 6.38 15.80
N THR A 178 -15.24 5.87 14.63
CA THR A 178 -16.47 5.12 14.34
C THR A 178 -16.11 3.89 13.49
N PRO A 179 -15.44 2.88 14.06
CA PRO A 179 -14.87 1.74 13.32
C PRO A 179 -15.90 0.88 12.57
N ASN A 180 -17.18 0.97 12.96
CA ASN A 180 -18.29 0.26 12.30
C ASN A 180 -19.11 1.17 11.38
N TYR A 181 -18.61 2.37 11.06
CA TYR A 181 -19.28 3.27 10.13
C TYR A 181 -19.42 2.59 8.76
N ARG A 182 -20.59 2.72 8.15
CA ARG A 182 -20.86 2.23 6.81
C ARG A 182 -21.26 3.42 5.95
N PRO A 183 -20.58 3.66 4.82
CA PRO A 183 -20.94 4.73 3.90
C PRO A 183 -22.42 4.62 3.50
N GLN A 184 -23.10 5.77 3.47
CA GLN A 184 -24.49 5.88 3.07
C GLN A 184 -24.60 6.10 1.56
N ASN A 185 -25.36 5.26 0.87
CA ASN A 185 -25.53 5.37 -0.59
C ASN A 185 -26.92 5.88 -0.99
N LYS A 186 -27.65 6.48 -0.04
CA LYS A 186 -29.06 6.86 -0.24
C LYS A 186 -29.22 7.88 -1.36
N ASP A 187 -28.31 8.85 -1.41
CA ASP A 187 -28.38 9.99 -2.33
C ASP A 187 -27.32 9.89 -3.43
N GLY A 188 -26.78 8.70 -3.70
CA GLY A 188 -25.72 8.42 -4.67
C GLY A 188 -24.50 7.73 -4.03
N ASP A 189 -23.54 7.32 -4.85
CA ASP A 189 -22.30 6.74 -4.35
C ASP A 189 -21.45 7.80 -3.63
N PRO A 190 -20.69 7.42 -2.59
CA PRO A 190 -19.76 8.32 -1.91
C PRO A 190 -18.70 8.87 -2.87
N ALA A 191 -18.38 10.14 -2.72
CA ALA A 191 -17.23 10.75 -3.40
C ALA A 191 -15.97 10.49 -2.57
N TYR A 192 -14.91 9.99 -3.23
CA TYR A 192 -13.64 9.67 -2.59
C TYR A 192 -12.55 10.64 -3.04
N TYR A 193 -11.71 11.01 -2.08
CA TYR A 193 -10.62 11.94 -2.24
C TYR A 193 -9.38 11.41 -1.52
N GLN A 194 -8.22 11.96 -1.89
CA GLN A 194 -7.00 11.82 -1.12
C GLN A 194 -6.61 13.19 -0.56
N MET A 195 -6.20 13.20 0.70
CA MET A 195 -5.60 14.35 1.36
C MET A 195 -4.12 14.05 1.63
N VAL A 196 -3.26 14.95 1.14
CA VAL A 196 -1.81 14.82 1.27
C VAL A 196 -1.27 15.96 2.12
N PHE A 197 -0.65 15.61 3.24
CA PHE A 197 -0.04 16.53 4.18
C PHE A 197 1.46 16.55 3.93
N TYR A 198 1.96 17.67 3.40
CA TYR A 198 3.40 17.84 3.15
C TYR A 198 4.06 18.46 4.37
N THR A 199 5.07 17.76 4.88
CA THR A 199 5.94 18.25 5.96
C THR A 199 7.32 18.59 5.41
N ASP A 200 8.24 18.88 6.33
CA ASP A 200 9.67 18.85 6.05
C ASP A 200 10.07 17.50 5.45
N GLY A 201 10.80 17.52 4.33
CA GLY A 201 11.33 16.34 3.66
C GLY A 201 10.65 15.95 2.34
N PRO A 202 11.11 14.87 1.72
CA PRO A 202 10.70 14.49 0.36
C PRO A 202 9.38 13.69 0.31
N LEU A 203 8.79 13.31 1.45
CA LEU A 203 7.58 12.50 1.51
C LEU A 203 6.42 13.26 2.16
N GLY A 204 5.25 13.23 1.54
CA GLY A 204 3.97 13.62 2.14
C GLY A 204 3.26 12.44 2.81
N TYR A 205 2.39 12.72 3.77
CA TYR A 205 1.48 11.74 4.37
C TYR A 205 0.18 11.73 3.59
N ALA A 206 -0.29 10.57 3.15
CA ALA A 206 -1.50 10.44 2.35
C ALA A 206 -2.56 9.64 3.11
N TYR A 207 -3.77 10.19 3.12
CA TYR A 207 -4.95 9.57 3.73
C TYR A 207 -6.13 9.70 2.79
N SER A 208 -7.06 8.75 2.87
CA SER A 208 -8.29 8.81 2.09
C SER A 208 -9.40 9.46 2.91
N ILE A 209 -10.13 10.37 2.30
CA ILE A 209 -11.32 11.02 2.87
C ILE A 209 -12.48 10.87 1.89
N ALA A 210 -13.68 10.69 2.39
CA ALA A 210 -14.87 10.45 1.60
C ALA A 210 -16.05 11.27 2.12
N ASP A 211 -16.91 11.68 1.20
CA ASP A 211 -18.19 12.32 1.48
C ASP A 211 -19.31 11.45 0.92
N ASP A 212 -20.11 10.87 1.81
CA ASP A 212 -21.27 10.05 1.44
C ASP A 212 -22.58 10.86 1.42
N ARG A 213 -22.47 12.18 1.42
CA ARG A 213 -23.58 13.17 1.45
C ARG A 213 -24.37 13.20 2.75
N VAL A 214 -24.06 12.31 3.70
CA VAL A 214 -24.60 12.33 5.06
C VAL A 214 -23.50 12.74 6.03
N ASN A 215 -22.35 12.08 5.99
CA ASN A 215 -21.17 12.40 6.78
C ASN A 215 -19.93 12.48 5.89
N VAL A 216 -18.94 13.22 6.37
CA VAL A 216 -17.56 13.14 5.87
C VAL A 216 -16.77 12.23 6.79
N PHE A 217 -15.95 11.35 6.24
CA PHE A 217 -15.11 10.44 7.03
C PHE A 217 -13.79 10.12 6.35
N PHE A 218 -12.76 9.78 7.13
CA PHE A 218 -11.45 9.39 6.60
C PHE A 218 -10.92 8.09 7.20
N TYR A 219 -9.98 7.46 6.50
CA TYR A 219 -9.38 6.13 6.77
C TYR A 219 -7.91 6.12 6.24
N PRO A 220 -7.05 5.08 6.40
CA PRO A 220 -7.35 3.64 6.52
C PRO A 220 -7.32 2.99 7.90
N TRP A 221 -6.59 3.51 8.88
CA TRP A 221 -6.40 2.80 10.15
C TRP A 221 -7.61 2.87 11.07
N ASP A 222 -8.18 4.07 11.19
CA ASP A 222 -9.38 4.33 11.96
C ASP A 222 -10.38 5.00 11.02
N THR A 223 -11.63 4.54 11.00
CA THR A 223 -12.70 5.27 10.33
C THR A 223 -13.16 6.39 11.25
N ARG A 224 -12.81 7.63 10.91
CA ARG A 224 -13.16 8.83 11.70
C ARG A 224 -14.19 9.64 10.95
N VAL A 225 -15.35 9.84 11.57
CA VAL A 225 -16.39 10.76 11.07
C VAL A 225 -16.06 12.17 11.57
N VAL A 226 -16.01 13.12 10.66
CA VAL A 226 -15.60 14.51 10.92
C VAL A 226 -16.76 15.46 10.69
N ASP A 227 -16.57 16.71 11.11
CA ASP A 227 -17.58 17.75 10.93
C ASP A 227 -17.85 18.03 9.44
N ASP A 228 -19.10 18.34 9.12
CA ASP A 228 -19.56 18.62 7.76
C ASP A 228 -18.91 19.87 7.15
N GLU A 229 -18.38 20.78 7.97
CA GLU A 229 -17.61 21.96 7.53
C GLU A 229 -16.45 21.58 6.61
N VAL A 230 -15.89 20.37 6.75
CA VAL A 230 -14.83 19.83 5.87
C VAL A 230 -15.25 19.84 4.39
N ARG A 231 -16.55 19.73 4.09
CA ARG A 231 -17.07 19.77 2.70
C ARG A 231 -16.72 21.05 1.97
N ASN A 232 -16.54 22.17 2.68
CA ASN A 232 -16.18 23.46 2.08
C ASN A 232 -14.88 23.39 1.26
N TRP A 233 -13.99 22.45 1.57
CA TRP A 233 -12.75 22.27 0.82
C TRP A 233 -12.78 21.08 -0.17
N LEU A 234 -13.69 20.11 0.02
CA LEU A 234 -13.81 18.93 -0.84
C LEU A 234 -14.67 19.16 -2.09
N ASN A 235 -15.66 20.05 -2.00
CA ASN A 235 -16.56 20.41 -3.09
C ASN A 235 -16.58 21.94 -3.27
N PRO A 236 -15.45 22.56 -3.67
CA PRO A 236 -15.35 24.01 -3.85
C PRO A 236 -16.16 24.54 -5.04
#